data_AF-A0A0P9HLW8-F1
#
_entry.id   AF-A0A0P9HLW8-F1
#
_cell.length_a   1.000
_cell.length_b   1.000
_cell.length_c   1.000
_cell.angle_alpha   90.00
_cell.angle_beta   90.00
_cell.angle_gamma   90.00
#
_symmetry.space_group_name_H-M   'P 1'
#
loop_
_entity.id
_entity.type
_entity.pdbx_description
1 polymer ?
#
loop_
_entity_poly.entity_id
_entity_poly.type
_entity_poly.pdbx_seq_one_letter_code
_entity_poly.pdbx_strand_id
1 'polypeptide(L)'
;MKIFKLFTHLSAALFIVACTSTPPVQNNNEHTQSTTNTNKVAEQTHQPITAVISALLANCTHAPIRQTLENEALQTFIGDYCTTTSTNKQLKLIEDIKGNALWPNDYMVWFDSLTWHTENLRKQKITNFYSDSKAQKHEQQLLELQRQLIELKQKLVDIEKQRLETSLSENRTQ
;
A
#
# COMPACT_ATOMS: atom_id res chain seq x y z
N MET A 1 19.25 21.65 -4.48
CA MET A 1 19.60 20.84 -3.28
C MET A 1 19.45 19.37 -3.63
N LYS A 2 20.56 18.63 -3.78
CA LYS A 2 20.60 17.21 -4.12
C LYS A 2 21.26 16.46 -2.95
N ILE A 3 20.47 16.01 -2.00
CA ILE A 3 20.93 15.12 -0.92
C ILE A 3 19.77 14.18 -0.65
N PHE A 4 19.79 13.00 -1.25
CA PHE A 4 19.13 11.77 -0.77
C PHE A 4 19.47 10.65 -1.76
N LYS A 5 20.73 10.21 -1.74
CA LYS A 5 21.17 8.92 -2.28
C LYS A 5 22.23 8.37 -1.35
N LEU A 6 21.78 7.85 -0.22
CA LEU A 6 22.57 6.97 0.64
C LEU A 6 21.57 6.33 1.58
N PHE A 7 21.19 5.08 1.32
CA PHE A 7 20.68 4.06 2.27
C PHE A 7 20.04 2.92 1.47
N THR A 8 20.83 2.26 0.65
CA THR A 8 20.51 0.90 0.18
C THR A 8 21.84 0.18 0.04
N HIS A 9 22.23 -0.54 1.08
CA HIS A 9 23.09 -1.73 1.06
C HIS A 9 23.47 -2.04 2.49
N LEU A 10 22.63 -2.80 3.20
CA LEU A 10 23.09 -3.60 4.32
C LEU A 10 22.15 -4.80 4.54
N SER A 11 22.76 -5.95 4.78
CA SER A 11 22.18 -7.24 5.15
C SER A 11 21.72 -8.16 4.00
N ALA A 12 22.69 -8.61 3.22
CA ALA A 12 22.74 -9.98 2.77
C ALA A 12 23.64 -10.77 3.75
N ALA A 13 23.04 -11.50 4.69
CA ALA A 13 23.59 -12.70 5.33
C ALA A 13 22.63 -13.24 6.40
N LEU A 14 22.63 -14.57 6.54
CA LEU A 14 21.90 -15.43 7.50
C LEU A 14 20.50 -15.90 7.08
N PHE A 15 20.45 -17.10 6.49
CA PHE A 15 19.89 -18.31 7.12
C PHE A 15 20.11 -19.51 6.17
N ILE A 16 21.26 -20.18 6.29
CA ILE A 16 21.44 -21.56 5.79
C ILE A 16 22.07 -22.35 6.94
N VAL A 17 21.24 -23.04 7.73
CA VAL A 17 21.65 -24.20 8.53
C VAL A 17 20.48 -25.19 8.61
N ALA A 18 20.66 -26.30 7.88
CA ALA A 18 20.29 -27.70 8.12
C ALA A 18 18.88 -28.09 8.61
N CYS A 19 18.25 -29.00 7.83
CA CYS A 19 17.86 -30.33 8.33
C CYS A 19 17.69 -31.30 7.14
N THR A 20 18.80 -31.88 6.69
CA THR A 20 18.80 -33.17 5.98
C THR A 20 18.99 -34.28 7.01
N SER A 21 17.89 -34.95 7.35
CA SER A 21 17.93 -36.20 8.09
C SER A 21 16.83 -37.12 7.57
N THR A 22 17.15 -37.90 6.54
CA THR A 22 16.54 -39.22 6.33
C THR A 22 17.13 -40.17 7.35
N PRO A 23 16.32 -41.02 8.01
CA PRO A 23 16.43 -42.45 7.71
C PRO A 23 15.06 -43.17 7.89
N PRO A 24 15.03 -44.51 7.84
CA PRO A 24 14.96 -45.36 6.66
C PRO A 24 13.53 -45.90 6.41
N VAL A 25 13.35 -46.48 5.22
CA VAL A 25 12.20 -47.31 4.85
C VAL A 25 11.98 -48.43 5.88
N GLN A 26 10.79 -48.46 6.48
CA GLN A 26 10.21 -49.67 7.09
C GLN A 26 8.85 -49.93 6.45
N ASN A 27 8.83 -50.96 5.60
CA ASN A 27 7.61 -51.65 5.18
C ASN A 27 6.91 -52.20 6.42
N ASN A 28 5.67 -51.76 6.66
CA ASN A 28 4.68 -52.56 7.37
C ASN A 28 3.37 -52.47 6.60
N ASN A 29 3.02 -53.61 5.99
CA ASN A 29 1.74 -53.87 5.39
C ASN A 29 0.67 -53.90 6.49
N GLU A 30 -0.20 -52.90 6.54
CA GLU A 30 -1.53 -53.06 7.13
C GLU A 30 -2.59 -52.54 6.17
N HIS A 31 -3.27 -53.52 5.60
CA HIS A 31 -4.37 -53.41 4.67
C HIS A 31 -5.57 -52.78 5.40
N THR A 32 -5.76 -51.47 5.26
CA THR A 32 -6.98 -50.80 5.71
C THR A 32 -7.84 -50.48 4.50
N GLN A 33 -9.05 -51.05 4.52
CA GLN A 33 -10.08 -50.98 3.50
C GLN A 33 -10.30 -49.55 2.97
N SER A 34 -10.25 -49.44 1.64
CA SER A 34 -10.79 -48.28 0.91
C SER A 34 -12.32 -48.33 0.96
N THR A 35 -12.91 -47.55 1.85
CA THR A 35 -14.34 -47.25 1.81
C THR A 35 -14.53 -46.08 0.86
N THR A 36 -14.96 -46.42 -0.36
CA THR A 36 -15.27 -45.48 -1.44
C THR A 36 -16.46 -44.59 -1.05
N ASN A 37 -16.20 -43.33 -0.71
CA ASN A 37 -17.21 -42.27 -0.75
C ASN A 37 -16.86 -41.29 -1.86
N THR A 38 -17.52 -41.48 -2.99
CA THR A 38 -17.40 -40.68 -4.21
C THR A 38 -18.09 -39.33 -4.02
N ASN A 39 -17.41 -38.37 -3.41
CA ASN A 39 -17.62 -36.96 -3.68
C ASN A 39 -16.31 -36.44 -4.27
N LYS A 40 -16.16 -36.51 -5.59
CA LYS A 40 -15.07 -35.84 -6.29
C LYS A 40 -15.29 -34.33 -6.18
N VAL A 41 -14.92 -33.76 -5.04
CA VAL A 41 -14.38 -32.41 -5.02
C VAL A 41 -13.10 -32.54 -5.83
N ALA A 42 -13.05 -31.91 -7.01
CA ALA A 42 -11.83 -31.87 -7.79
C ALA A 42 -10.72 -31.36 -6.85
N GLU A 43 -9.73 -32.21 -6.56
CA GLU A 43 -8.56 -31.78 -5.79
C GLU A 43 -7.92 -30.65 -6.59
N GLN A 44 -8.17 -29.41 -6.15
CA GLN A 44 -7.44 -28.27 -6.65
C GLN A 44 -5.97 -28.56 -6.37
N THR A 45 -5.18 -28.66 -7.42
CA THR A 45 -3.74 -28.86 -7.29
C THR A 45 -3.17 -27.59 -6.68
N HIS A 46 -2.87 -27.63 -5.39
CA HIS A 46 -2.30 -26.50 -4.68
C HIS A 46 -0.82 -26.44 -4.98
N GLN A 47 -0.39 -25.39 -5.66
CA GLN A 47 1.04 -25.12 -5.87
C GLN A 47 1.68 -24.70 -4.54
N PRO A 48 3.01 -24.81 -4.39
CA PRO A 48 3.69 -24.30 -3.20
C PRO A 48 3.37 -22.81 -3.00
N ILE A 49 3.05 -22.40 -1.77
CA ILE A 49 2.69 -20.99 -1.47
C ILE A 49 3.79 -20.00 -1.89
N THR A 50 5.05 -20.45 -1.90
CA THR A 50 6.20 -19.66 -2.38
C THR A 50 6.09 -19.28 -3.85
N ALA A 51 5.53 -20.14 -4.70
CA ALA A 51 5.27 -19.85 -6.11
C ALA A 51 4.15 -18.81 -6.25
N VAL A 52 3.10 -18.90 -5.44
CA VAL A 52 1.97 -17.94 -5.42
C VAL A 52 2.44 -16.56 -4.97
N ILE A 53 3.24 -16.48 -3.91
CA ILE A 53 3.84 -15.23 -3.42
C ILE A 53 4.76 -14.62 -4.48
N SER A 54 5.56 -15.46 -5.16
CA SER A 54 6.44 -14.99 -6.22
C SER A 54 5.67 -14.46 -7.43
N ALA A 55 4.56 -15.11 -7.81
CA ALA A 55 3.66 -14.64 -8.86
C ALA A 55 2.97 -13.32 -8.48
N LEU A 56 2.55 -13.16 -7.22
CA LEU A 56 2.01 -11.90 -6.70
C LEU A 56 3.05 -10.78 -6.82
N LEU A 57 4.27 -11.02 -6.35
CA LEU A 57 5.35 -10.03 -6.38
C LEU A 57 5.67 -9.63 -7.82
N ALA A 58 5.81 -10.59 -8.73
CA ALA A 58 6.11 -10.33 -10.13
C ALA A 58 5.02 -9.50 -10.81
N ASN A 59 3.73 -9.81 -10.55
CA ASN A 59 2.61 -9.06 -11.12
C ASN A 59 2.51 -7.65 -10.55
N CYS A 60 2.63 -7.47 -9.24
CA CYS A 60 2.53 -6.16 -8.59
C CYS A 60 3.73 -5.25 -8.91
N THR A 61 4.92 -5.81 -9.15
CA THR A 61 6.12 -5.05 -9.54
C THR A 61 6.28 -4.87 -11.04
N HIS A 62 5.36 -5.40 -11.86
CA HIS A 62 5.45 -5.38 -13.33
C HIS A 62 6.78 -5.98 -13.84
N ALA A 63 7.25 -7.04 -13.19
CA ALA A 63 8.45 -7.74 -13.63
C ALA A 63 8.28 -8.29 -15.06
N PRO A 64 9.36 -8.32 -15.87
CA PRO A 64 9.29 -8.77 -17.26
C PRO A 64 8.89 -10.25 -17.40
N ILE A 65 9.12 -11.06 -16.36
CA ILE A 65 8.72 -12.47 -16.32
C ILE A 65 7.56 -12.60 -15.34
N ARG A 66 6.37 -12.90 -15.88
CA ARG A 66 5.19 -13.24 -15.08
C ARG A 66 5.14 -14.75 -14.89
N GLN A 67 5.12 -15.18 -13.63
CA GLN A 67 4.88 -16.58 -13.31
C GLN A 67 3.41 -16.89 -13.59
N THR A 68 3.18 -18.00 -14.27
CA THR A 68 1.82 -18.51 -14.53
C THR A 68 1.50 -19.55 -13.47
N LEU A 69 0.40 -19.34 -12.76
CA LEU A 69 -0.16 -20.31 -11.83
C LEU A 69 -1.12 -21.25 -12.58
N GLU A 70 -1.17 -22.50 -12.14
CA GLU A 70 -2.09 -23.51 -12.70
C GLU A 70 -3.54 -23.24 -12.25
N ASN A 71 -3.69 -22.65 -11.07
CA ASN A 71 -4.99 -22.27 -10.54
C ASN A 71 -5.43 -20.92 -11.14
N GLU A 72 -6.38 -20.97 -12.08
CA GLU A 72 -6.91 -19.79 -12.78
C GLU A 72 -7.54 -18.77 -11.83
N ALA A 73 -8.21 -19.23 -10.76
CA ALA A 73 -8.80 -18.33 -9.77
C ALA A 73 -7.73 -17.53 -9.03
N LEU A 74 -6.62 -18.18 -8.63
CA LEU A 74 -5.47 -17.50 -8.03
C LEU A 74 -4.77 -16.57 -9.02
N GLN A 75 -4.59 -17.00 -10.26
CA GLN A 75 -3.96 -16.19 -11.31
C GLN A 75 -4.78 -14.90 -11.56
N THR A 76 -6.10 -15.03 -11.65
CA THR A 76 -7.03 -13.92 -11.84
C THR A 76 -7.03 -12.99 -10.63
N PHE A 77 -7.16 -13.56 -9.42
CA PHE A 77 -7.09 -12.82 -8.17
C PHE A 77 -5.82 -11.96 -8.08
N ILE A 78 -4.64 -12.55 -8.38
CA ILE A 78 -3.37 -11.82 -8.34
C ILE A 78 -3.37 -10.68 -9.36
N GLY A 79 -3.83 -10.92 -10.59
CA GLY A 79 -3.93 -9.90 -11.63
C GLY A 79 -4.80 -8.73 -11.19
N ASP A 80 -6.00 -9.01 -10.69
CA ASP A 80 -6.96 -8.00 -10.26
C ASP A 80 -6.45 -7.24 -9.02
N TYR A 81 -5.90 -7.97 -8.04
CA TYR A 81 -5.35 -7.40 -6.81
C TYR A 81 -4.20 -6.42 -7.09
N CYS A 82 -3.31 -6.75 -8.03
CA CYS A 82 -2.16 -5.92 -8.37
C CYS A 82 -2.51 -4.73 -9.28
N THR A 83 -3.58 -4.79 -10.06
CA THR A 83 -3.97 -3.73 -11.00
C THR A 83 -4.95 -2.72 -10.42
N THR A 84 -5.73 -3.10 -9.40
CA THR A 84 -6.65 -2.18 -8.73
C THR A 84 -5.91 -1.17 -7.84
N THR A 85 -6.36 0.09 -7.87
CA THR A 85 -5.80 1.17 -7.01
C THR A 85 -6.54 1.32 -5.67
N SER A 86 -7.74 0.73 -5.57
CA SER A 86 -8.63 0.83 -4.40
C SER A 86 -8.33 -0.28 -3.40
N THR A 87 -7.89 0.10 -2.20
CA THR A 87 -7.64 -0.85 -1.10
C THR A 87 -8.92 -1.53 -0.61
N ASN A 88 -10.09 -0.91 -0.75
CA ASN A 88 -11.37 -1.57 -0.46
C ASN A 88 -11.66 -2.71 -1.44
N LYS A 89 -11.38 -2.49 -2.74
CA LYS A 89 -11.51 -3.56 -3.74
C LYS A 89 -10.50 -4.68 -3.48
N GLN A 90 -9.26 -4.35 -3.11
CA GLN A 90 -8.25 -5.34 -2.73
C GLN A 90 -8.70 -6.21 -1.56
N LEU A 91 -9.23 -5.60 -0.49
CA LEU A 91 -9.75 -6.36 0.66
C LEU A 91 -10.90 -7.29 0.26
N LYS A 92 -11.82 -6.80 -0.57
CA LYS A 92 -12.92 -7.62 -1.08
C LYS A 92 -12.41 -8.79 -1.93
N LEU A 93 -11.44 -8.56 -2.81
CA LEU A 93 -10.83 -9.63 -3.62
C LEU A 93 -10.20 -10.71 -2.73
N ILE A 94 -9.56 -10.33 -1.61
CA ILE A 94 -9.00 -11.29 -0.65
C ILE A 94 -10.10 -12.10 0.03
N GLU A 95 -11.19 -11.45 0.44
CA GLU A 95 -12.35 -12.11 1.04
C GLU A 95 -13.00 -13.10 0.06
N ASP A 96 -13.21 -12.67 -1.19
CA ASP A 96 -13.82 -13.46 -2.25
C ASP A 96 -12.97 -14.70 -2.59
N ILE A 97 -11.64 -14.55 -2.77
CA ILE A 97 -10.76 -15.71 -3.03
C ILE A 97 -10.70 -16.63 -1.80
N LYS A 98 -10.62 -16.10 -0.58
CA LYS A 98 -10.56 -16.91 0.64
C LYS A 98 -11.84 -17.76 0.83
N GLY A 99 -13.00 -17.24 0.41
CA GLY A 99 -14.29 -17.92 0.53
C GLY A 99 -14.64 -18.86 -0.63
N ASN A 100 -13.90 -18.85 -1.74
CA ASN A 100 -14.28 -19.60 -2.94
C ASN A 100 -13.94 -21.11 -2.90
N ALA A 101 -13.06 -21.54 -2.00
CA ALA A 101 -12.55 -22.89 -1.92
C ALA A 101 -12.02 -23.22 -0.51
N LEU A 102 -11.77 -24.51 -0.27
CA LEU A 102 -11.06 -24.97 0.94
C LEU A 102 -9.55 -24.89 0.70
N TRP A 103 -8.93 -23.86 1.27
CA TRP A 103 -7.51 -23.59 1.11
C TRP A 103 -6.66 -24.29 2.20
N PRO A 104 -5.42 -24.71 1.88
CA PRO A 104 -4.45 -25.16 2.88
C PRO A 104 -4.12 -24.07 3.90
N ASN A 105 -3.65 -24.46 5.09
CA ASN A 105 -3.40 -23.54 6.20
C ASN A 105 -2.40 -22.43 5.85
N ASP A 106 -1.36 -22.77 5.11
CA ASP A 106 -0.33 -21.87 4.61
C ASP A 106 -0.88 -20.80 3.64
N TYR A 107 -1.92 -21.13 2.86
CA TYR A 107 -2.67 -20.14 2.08
C TYR A 107 -3.51 -19.24 2.98
N MET A 108 -4.18 -19.80 3.99
CA MET A 108 -5.00 -19.03 4.93
C MET A 108 -4.16 -17.99 5.69
N VAL A 109 -2.98 -18.40 6.19
CA VAL A 109 -2.00 -17.50 6.83
C VAL A 109 -1.54 -16.40 5.87
N TRP A 110 -1.31 -16.75 4.60
CA TRP A 110 -0.94 -15.79 3.58
C TRP A 110 -2.07 -14.78 3.29
N PHE A 111 -3.33 -15.22 3.15
CA PHE A 111 -4.49 -14.34 2.97
C PHE A 111 -4.69 -13.40 4.15
N ASP A 112 -4.52 -13.88 5.38
CA ASP A 112 -4.61 -13.05 6.58
C ASP A 112 -3.50 -12.00 6.63
N SER A 113 -2.28 -12.38 6.26
CA SER A 113 -1.15 -11.47 6.14
C SER A 113 -1.38 -10.39 5.06
N LEU A 114 -1.95 -10.80 3.91
CA LEU A 114 -2.28 -9.90 2.81
C LEU A 114 -3.40 -8.92 3.20
N THR A 115 -4.40 -9.41 3.94
CA THR A 115 -5.49 -8.59 4.51
C THR A 115 -4.92 -7.53 5.44
N TRP A 116 -4.11 -7.95 6.41
CA TRP A 116 -3.47 -7.04 7.37
C TRP A 116 -2.64 -5.96 6.68
N HIS A 117 -1.84 -6.34 5.68
CA HIS A 117 -1.04 -5.38 4.93
C HIS A 117 -1.92 -4.37 4.17
N THR A 118 -2.99 -4.84 3.51
CA THR A 118 -3.91 -4.00 2.74
C THR A 118 -4.69 -3.04 3.64
N GLU A 119 -5.11 -3.47 4.82
CA GLU A 119 -5.76 -2.60 5.80
C GLU A 119 -4.82 -1.50 6.30
N ASN A 120 -3.56 -1.82 6.56
CA ASN A 120 -2.57 -0.84 6.96
C ASN A 120 -2.28 0.17 5.84
N LEU A 121 -2.15 -0.30 4.61
CA LEU A 121 -2.02 0.58 3.45
C LEU A 121 -3.24 1.50 3.29
N ARG A 122 -4.45 0.98 3.52
CA ARG A 122 -5.69 1.78 3.52
C ARG A 122 -5.64 2.88 4.57
N LYS A 123 -5.27 2.56 5.81
CA LYS A 123 -5.11 3.56 6.89
C LYS A 123 -4.11 4.64 6.50
N GLN A 124 -2.95 4.25 5.95
CA GLN A 124 -1.94 5.20 5.49
C GLN A 124 -2.44 6.11 4.36
N LYS A 125 -3.12 5.55 3.34
CA LYS A 125 -3.71 6.34 2.24
C LYS A 125 -4.70 7.38 2.76
N ILE A 126 -5.56 7.00 3.70
CA ILE A 126 -6.54 7.90 4.32
C ILE A 126 -5.83 9.01 5.10
N THR A 127 -4.87 8.67 5.95
CA THR A 127 -4.10 9.66 6.73
C THR A 127 -3.36 10.64 5.84
N ASN A 128 -2.74 10.16 4.75
CA ASN A 128 -2.04 11.00 3.79
C ASN A 128 -3.00 11.96 3.10
N PHE A 129 -4.16 11.48 2.64
CA PHE A 129 -5.19 12.34 2.03
C PHE A 129 -5.62 13.50 2.95
N TYR A 130 -5.87 13.22 4.23
CA TYR A 130 -6.22 14.27 5.19
C TYR A 130 -5.06 15.23 5.46
N SER A 131 -3.83 14.74 5.49
CA SER A 131 -2.64 15.57 5.68
C SER A 131 -2.43 16.52 4.49
N ASP A 132 -2.57 16.02 3.26
CA ASP A 132 -2.45 16.82 2.04
C ASP A 132 -3.56 17.87 1.96
N SER A 133 -4.80 17.49 2.28
CA SER A 133 -5.93 18.44 2.34
C SER A 133 -5.69 19.55 3.37
N LYS A 134 -5.14 19.21 4.54
CA LYS A 134 -4.78 20.19 5.56
C LYS A 134 -3.67 21.13 5.10
N ALA A 135 -2.65 20.60 4.41
CA ALA A 135 -1.57 21.40 3.85
C ALA A 135 -2.09 22.41 2.82
N GLN A 136 -2.95 21.99 1.90
CA GLN A 136 -3.60 22.87 0.91
C GLN A 136 -4.41 23.98 1.58
N LYS A 137 -5.15 23.65 2.66
CA LYS A 137 -5.90 24.66 3.42
C LYS A 137 -4.98 25.71 4.06
N HIS A 138 -3.85 25.30 4.62
CA HIS A 138 -2.88 26.23 5.20
C HIS A 138 -2.20 27.10 4.14
N GLU A 139 -1.92 26.56 2.97
CA GLU A 139 -1.41 27.33 1.82
C GLU A 139 -2.39 28.42 1.40
N GLN A 140 -3.68 28.10 1.28
CA GLN A 140 -4.73 29.08 0.98
C GLN A 140 -4.83 30.18 2.05
N GLN A 141 -4.74 29.83 3.32
CA GLN A 141 -4.74 30.80 4.43
C GLN A 141 -3.53 31.74 4.36
N LEU A 142 -2.35 31.21 4.00
CA LEU A 142 -1.14 31.99 3.89
C LEU A 142 -1.24 32.99 2.74
N LEU A 143 -1.78 32.59 1.58
CA LEU A 143 -2.03 33.48 0.45
C LEU A 143 -3.01 34.61 0.81
N GLU A 144 -4.09 34.29 1.53
CA GLU A 144 -5.05 35.30 1.97
C GLU A 144 -4.42 36.28 2.98
N LEU A 145 -3.64 35.79 3.93
CA LEU A 145 -2.91 36.65 4.88
C LEU A 145 -1.89 37.55 4.17
N GLN A 146 -1.19 37.03 3.14
CA GLN A 146 -0.30 37.84 2.32
C GLN A 146 -1.07 38.95 1.60
N ARG A 147 -2.24 38.66 1.05
CA ARG A 147 -3.12 39.66 0.42
C ARG A 147 -3.54 40.74 1.39
N GLN A 148 -4.00 40.35 2.58
CA GLN A 148 -4.40 41.29 3.65
C GLN A 148 -3.23 42.14 4.13
N LEU A 149 -2.02 41.57 4.24
CA LEU A 149 -0.83 42.31 4.62
C LEU A 149 -0.47 43.37 3.56
N ILE A 150 -0.57 43.05 2.28
CA ILE A 150 -0.34 44.01 1.19
C ILE A 150 -1.36 45.14 1.27
N GLU A 151 -2.64 44.83 1.49
CA GLU A 151 -3.70 45.82 1.64
C GLU A 151 -3.46 46.75 2.83
N LEU A 152 -3.07 46.19 3.98
CA LEU A 152 -2.74 46.97 5.18
C LEU A 152 -1.52 47.87 4.97
N LYS A 153 -0.49 47.38 4.27
CA LYS A 153 0.67 48.20 3.90
C LYS A 153 0.26 49.36 3.00
N GLN A 154 -0.62 49.13 2.03
CA GLN A 154 -1.12 50.20 1.17
C GLN A 154 -1.90 51.25 1.97
N LYS A 155 -2.82 50.82 2.85
CA LYS A 155 -3.56 51.72 3.74
C LYS A 155 -2.64 52.53 4.64
N LEU A 156 -1.56 51.94 5.15
CA LEU A 156 -0.57 52.65 5.95
C LEU A 156 0.14 53.75 5.14
N VAL A 157 0.57 53.43 3.92
CA VAL A 157 1.18 54.41 2.99
C VAL A 157 0.22 55.56 2.70
N ASP A 158 -1.06 55.26 2.45
CA ASP A 158 -2.07 56.28 2.17
C ASP A 158 -2.28 57.21 3.37
N ILE A 159 -2.30 56.67 4.60
CA ILE A 159 -2.38 57.45 5.85
C ILE A 159 -1.15 58.35 6.02
N GLU A 160 0.06 57.82 5.81
CA GLU A 160 1.29 58.59 5.92
C GLU A 160 1.32 59.75 4.91
N LYS A 161 0.91 59.49 3.67
CA LYS A 161 0.80 60.52 2.63
C LYS A 161 -0.20 61.61 3.03
N GLN A 162 -1.39 61.23 3.50
CA GLN A 162 -2.39 62.20 3.95
C GLN A 162 -1.87 63.08 5.11
N ARG A 163 -1.12 62.49 6.05
CA ARG A 163 -0.50 63.24 7.16
C ARG A 163 0.54 64.25 6.68
N LEU A 164 1.38 63.85 5.71
CA LEU A 164 2.37 64.73 5.08
C LEU A 164 1.72 65.88 4.32
N GLU A 165 0.64 65.61 3.56
CA GLU A 165 -0.07 66.64 2.80
C GLU A 165 -0.79 67.64 3.70
N THR A 166 -1.41 67.16 4.79
CA THR A 166 -2.09 68.01 5.78
C THR A 166 -1.09 68.94 6.46
N SER A 167 0.04 68.42 6.94
CA SER A 167 1.09 69.22 7.59
C SER A 167 1.75 70.24 6.65
N LEU A 168 1.88 69.93 5.36
CA LEU A 168 2.34 70.89 4.34
C LEU A 168 1.32 72.01 4.09
N SER A 169 0.02 71.72 4.17
CA SER A 169 -1.02 72.72 3.95
C SER A 169 -1.13 73.73 5.11
N GLU A 170 -1.01 73.26 6.36
CA GLU A 170 -1.08 74.11 7.56
C GLU A 170 0.11 75.08 7.65
N ASN A 171 1.30 74.63 7.24
CA ASN A 171 2.53 75.44 7.23
C ASN A 171 2.52 76.55 6.15
N ARG A 172 1.60 76.50 5.18
CA ARG A 172 1.48 77.48 4.09
C ARG A 172 0.52 78.63 4.41
N THR A 173 -0.26 78.49 5.48
CA THR A 173 -1.27 79.44 5.95
C THR A 173 -0.85 80.23 7.19
N GLN A 174 0.34 79.96 7.74
CA GLN A 174 1.04 80.83 8.70
C GLN A 174 2.00 81.77 7.97
#